data_AF-A0A6J4HVT4-F1
#
_entry.id   AF-A0A6J4HVT4-F1
#
_cell.length_a   1.000
_cell.length_b   1.000
_cell.length_c   1.000
_cell.angle_alpha   90.00
_cell.angle_beta   90.00
_cell.angle_gamma   90.00
#
_symmetry.space_group_name_H-M   'P 1'
#
loop_
_entity.id
_entity.type
_entity.pdbx_description
1 polymer ?
#
loop_
_entity_poly.entity_id
_entity_poly.type
_entity_poly.pdbx_seq_one_letter_code
_entity_poly.pdbx_strand_id
1 'polypeptide(L)'
;TQTIIDTIKKIPENKLVLLDKNLEQYTGDCAAIFQDFERDINSALHSGIDLLYKYTQLILVFPKDIQYPIEIVKGFKNFCHETSFEHRVIDGIDEEPIAEKTAYIVLEETDLVDLIKKSRAQHLTLGQDIGLISYNDTPLKEILADGITVISTDHEKMGETAAYMILHKRKGKIRNPFTLIRRKSL
;
A
#
# COMPACT_ATOMS: atom_id res chain seq x y z
N THR A 1 -11.28 -9.49 17.35
CA THR A 1 -11.64 -8.06 17.25
C THR A 1 -12.29 -7.52 18.51
N GLN A 2 -13.33 -8.18 19.06
CA GLN A 2 -14.02 -7.74 20.28
C GLN A 2 -13.06 -7.46 21.47
N THR A 3 -12.13 -8.38 21.73
CA THR A 3 -11.11 -8.24 22.79
C THR A 3 -10.19 -7.02 22.64
N ILE A 4 -9.89 -6.61 21.40
CA ILE A 4 -9.06 -5.43 21.12
C ILE A 4 -9.84 -4.17 21.47
N ILE A 5 -11.09 -4.06 21.01
CA ILE A 5 -11.94 -2.90 21.29
C ILE A 5 -12.18 -2.75 22.79
N ASP A 6 -12.46 -3.85 23.49
CA ASP A 6 -12.69 -3.83 24.95
C ASP A 6 -11.42 -3.46 25.73
N THR A 7 -10.23 -3.73 25.16
CA THR A 7 -8.95 -3.32 25.74
C THR A 7 -8.69 -1.84 25.52
N ILE A 8 -8.92 -1.34 24.30
CA ILE A 8 -8.77 0.09 23.95
C ILE A 8 -9.71 0.96 24.80
N LYS A 9 -10.96 0.52 25.03
CA LYS A 9 -11.95 1.22 25.87
C LYS A 9 -11.51 1.43 27.33
N LYS A 10 -10.49 0.72 27.81
CA LYS A 10 -9.92 0.93 29.16
C LYS A 10 -9.02 2.17 29.23
N ILE A 11 -8.57 2.68 28.09
CA ILE A 11 -7.74 3.89 28.00
C ILE A 11 -8.69 5.09 27.98
N PRO A 12 -8.50 6.11 28.86
CA PRO A 12 -9.28 7.33 28.81
C PRO A 12 -9.19 7.98 27.42
N GLU A 13 -10.33 8.37 26.83
CA GLU A 13 -10.39 8.87 25.45
C GLU A 13 -9.50 10.10 25.21
N ASN A 14 -9.33 10.95 26.23
CA ASN A 14 -8.46 12.12 26.19
C ASN A 14 -6.96 11.79 26.26
N LYS A 15 -6.60 10.52 26.48
CA LYS A 15 -5.24 9.98 26.48
C LYS A 15 -5.03 8.96 25.35
N LEU A 16 -6.01 8.81 24.46
CA LEU A 16 -6.00 7.85 23.38
C LEU A 16 -5.85 8.58 22.04
N VAL A 17 -4.94 8.09 21.22
CA VAL A 17 -4.85 8.43 19.79
C VAL A 17 -4.77 7.13 19.02
N LEU A 18 -5.60 6.97 18.00
CA LEU A 18 -5.59 5.81 17.11
C LEU A 18 -4.86 6.20 15.81
N LEU A 19 -3.93 5.36 15.38
CA LEU A 19 -3.16 5.58 14.15
C LEU A 19 -3.36 4.41 13.19
N ASP A 20 -3.11 4.69 11.92
CA ASP A 20 -3.01 3.73 10.82
C ASP A 20 -4.35 3.09 10.41
N LYS A 21 -4.92 2.21 11.24
CA LYS A 21 -6.17 1.49 10.90
C LYS A 21 -7.41 2.17 11.48
N ASN A 22 -8.42 2.42 10.64
CA ASN A 22 -9.73 2.84 11.14
C ASN A 22 -10.44 1.69 11.85
N LEU A 23 -10.63 1.83 13.17
CA LEU A 23 -11.43 0.90 13.95
C LEU A 23 -12.90 1.35 13.91
N GLU A 24 -13.64 0.91 12.90
CA GLU A 24 -15.06 1.30 12.72
C GLU A 24 -15.94 0.96 13.93
N GLN A 25 -15.62 -0.14 14.63
CA GLN A 25 -16.32 -0.60 15.83
C GLN A 25 -16.02 0.26 17.07
N TYR A 26 -15.00 1.10 17.02
CA TYR A 26 -14.69 2.04 18.10
C TYR A 26 -15.47 3.33 17.90
N THR A 27 -16.45 3.56 18.79
CA THR A 27 -17.35 4.72 18.80
C THR A 27 -16.95 5.80 19.80
N GLY A 28 -15.80 5.65 20.47
CA GLY A 28 -15.33 6.62 21.46
C GLY A 28 -14.80 7.90 20.81
N ASP A 29 -14.80 8.99 21.57
CA ASP A 29 -14.44 10.33 21.09
C ASP A 29 -12.94 10.61 21.38
N CYS A 30 -12.08 10.07 20.51
CA CYS A 30 -10.64 10.27 20.53
C CYS A 30 -10.10 10.78 19.17
N ALA A 31 -8.85 11.20 19.14
CA ALA A 31 -8.17 11.52 17.89
C ALA A 31 -7.85 10.22 17.11
N ALA A 32 -8.17 10.19 15.82
CA ALA A 32 -7.78 9.08 14.95
C ALA A 32 -7.24 9.60 13.62
N ILE A 33 -6.05 9.14 13.24
CA ILE A 33 -5.47 9.38 11.91
C ILE A 33 -5.33 8.03 11.23
N PHE A 34 -6.00 7.83 10.10
CA PHE A 34 -6.17 6.50 9.52
C PHE A 34 -5.95 6.47 8.01
N GLN A 35 -5.67 5.29 7.49
CA GLN A 35 -5.65 4.96 6.07
C GLN A 35 -6.97 4.29 5.67
N ASP A 36 -7.44 4.63 4.47
CA ASP A 36 -8.58 3.99 3.83
C ASP A 36 -8.05 3.04 2.76
N PHE A 37 -7.50 1.90 3.20
CA PHE A 37 -6.69 1.01 2.36
C PHE A 37 -7.33 0.64 1.01
N GLU A 38 -8.65 0.50 0.95
CA GLU A 38 -9.40 0.22 -0.29
C GLU A 38 -9.36 1.42 -1.24
N ARG A 39 -9.69 2.62 -0.75
CA ARG A 39 -9.66 3.84 -1.58
C ARG A 39 -8.25 4.28 -1.91
N ASP A 40 -7.31 4.04 -1.01
CA ASP A 40 -5.94 4.53 -1.08
C ASP A 40 -5.18 3.84 -2.21
N ILE A 41 -5.19 2.51 -2.30
CA ILE A 41 -4.59 1.79 -3.43
C ILE A 41 -5.29 2.11 -4.75
N ASN A 42 -6.63 2.16 -4.77
CA ASN A 42 -7.38 2.45 -5.98
C ASN A 42 -7.02 3.84 -6.53
N SER A 43 -7.00 4.86 -5.66
CA SER A 43 -6.65 6.23 -6.04
C SER A 43 -5.19 6.35 -6.47
N ALA A 44 -4.28 5.65 -5.78
CA ALA A 44 -2.86 5.66 -6.12
C ALA A 44 -2.61 5.04 -7.50
N LEU A 45 -3.24 3.90 -7.81
CA LEU A 45 -3.13 3.26 -9.12
C LEU A 45 -3.73 4.13 -10.24
N HIS A 46 -4.90 4.75 -10.01
CA HIS A 46 -5.46 5.74 -10.93
C HIS A 46 -4.51 6.91 -11.20
N SER A 47 -3.82 7.40 -10.17
CA SER A 47 -2.86 8.49 -10.33
C SER A 47 -1.63 8.12 -11.15
N GLY A 48 -1.35 6.83 -11.37
CA GLY A 48 -0.26 6.29 -12.20
C GLY A 48 -0.75 5.56 -13.45
N ILE A 49 -2.02 5.73 -13.85
CA ILE A 49 -2.64 4.97 -14.94
C ILE A 49 -1.89 5.11 -16.28
N ASP A 50 -1.34 6.28 -16.55
CA ASP A 50 -0.55 6.58 -17.74
C ASP A 50 0.73 5.72 -17.84
N LEU A 51 1.32 5.36 -16.69
CA LEU A 51 2.47 4.46 -16.63
C LEU A 51 2.06 2.99 -16.75
N LEU A 52 0.83 2.65 -16.34
CA LEU A 52 0.32 1.28 -16.30
C LEU A 52 -0.15 0.77 -17.67
N TYR A 53 -0.63 1.64 -18.56
CA TYR A 53 -1.22 1.22 -19.86
C TYR A 53 -0.28 0.50 -20.83
N LYS A 54 1.04 0.52 -20.59
CA LYS A 54 2.00 -0.26 -21.39
C LYS A 54 2.07 -1.73 -21.01
N TYR A 55 1.42 -2.12 -19.91
CA TYR A 55 1.29 -3.50 -19.44
C TYR A 55 -0.09 -4.04 -19.80
N THR A 56 -0.19 -5.35 -20.02
CA THR A 56 -1.45 -6.05 -20.35
C THR A 56 -2.09 -6.69 -19.12
N GLN A 57 -1.31 -6.94 -18.06
CA GLN A 57 -1.77 -7.60 -16.84
C GLN A 57 -1.19 -6.94 -15.59
N LEU A 58 -1.99 -6.91 -14.52
CA LEU A 58 -1.56 -6.49 -13.19
C LEU A 58 -1.62 -7.65 -12.19
N ILE A 59 -0.57 -7.81 -11.40
CA ILE A 59 -0.50 -8.86 -10.38
C ILE A 59 -0.26 -8.21 -9.02
N LEU A 60 -1.17 -8.43 -8.09
CA LEU A 60 -0.97 -8.08 -6.68
C LEU A 60 -0.37 -9.28 -5.94
N VAL A 61 0.81 -9.09 -5.35
CA VAL A 61 1.47 -10.07 -4.48
C VAL A 61 1.07 -9.77 -3.04
N PHE A 62 0.10 -10.53 -2.53
CA PHE A 62 -0.53 -10.36 -1.23
C PHE A 62 -0.20 -11.57 -0.33
N PRO A 63 0.79 -11.47 0.57
CA PRO A 63 1.28 -12.60 1.34
C PRO A 63 0.21 -13.14 2.31
N LYS A 64 0.16 -14.46 2.47
CA LYS A 64 -0.78 -15.14 3.39
C LYS A 64 -0.31 -15.15 4.84
N ASP A 65 1.00 -15.10 5.06
CA ASP A 65 1.60 -15.29 6.39
C ASP A 65 1.54 -14.03 7.26
N ILE A 66 1.31 -12.86 6.64
CA ILE A 66 1.25 -11.57 7.31
C ILE A 66 -0.17 -11.02 7.20
N GLN A 67 -0.68 -10.51 8.32
CA GLN A 67 -2.04 -10.02 8.41
C GLN A 67 -2.19 -8.60 7.82
N TYR A 68 -2.09 -8.51 6.50
CA TYR A 68 -2.38 -7.28 5.77
C TYR A 68 -3.89 -7.00 5.67
N PRO A 69 -4.29 -5.72 5.56
CA PRO A 69 -5.69 -5.36 5.33
C PRO A 69 -6.20 -5.95 4.01
N ILE A 70 -7.25 -6.78 4.08
CA ILE A 70 -7.89 -7.39 2.89
C ILE A 70 -8.53 -6.32 1.98
N GLU A 71 -8.78 -5.14 2.53
CA GLU A 71 -9.23 -3.94 1.83
C GLU A 71 -8.29 -3.55 0.68
N ILE A 72 -6.98 -3.83 0.79
CA ILE A 72 -6.01 -3.63 -0.29
C ILE A 72 -6.41 -4.43 -1.54
N VAL A 73 -6.76 -5.71 -1.35
CA VAL A 73 -7.19 -6.59 -2.44
C VAL A 73 -8.48 -6.07 -3.09
N LYS A 74 -9.42 -5.55 -2.28
CA LYS A 74 -10.66 -4.96 -2.80
C LYS A 74 -10.37 -3.74 -3.66
N GLY A 75 -9.57 -2.80 -3.16
CA GLY A 75 -9.21 -1.58 -3.88
C GLY A 75 -8.49 -1.86 -5.19
N PHE A 76 -7.55 -2.81 -5.17
CA PHE A 76 -6.87 -3.30 -6.37
C PHE A 76 -7.83 -3.87 -7.41
N LYS A 77 -8.73 -4.76 -6.99
CA LYS A 77 -9.73 -5.37 -7.90
C LYS A 77 -10.69 -4.33 -8.47
N ASN A 78 -11.15 -3.38 -7.65
CA ASN A 78 -12.00 -2.28 -8.10
C ASN A 78 -11.31 -1.48 -9.21
N PHE A 79 -10.04 -1.10 -8.98
CA PHE A 79 -9.24 -0.40 -9.99
C PHE A 79 -9.15 -1.21 -11.29
N CYS A 80 -8.83 -2.51 -11.21
CA CYS A 80 -8.70 -3.36 -12.40
C CYS A 80 -10.03 -3.50 -13.15
N HIS A 81 -11.16 -3.60 -12.45
CA HIS A 81 -12.49 -3.65 -13.07
C HIS A 81 -12.85 -2.33 -13.77
N GLU A 82 -12.59 -1.19 -13.12
CA GLU A 82 -12.87 0.15 -13.65
C GLU A 82 -12.05 0.46 -14.92
N THR A 83 -10.85 -0.11 -15.00
CA THR A 83 -9.88 0.15 -16.09
C THR A 83 -9.75 -1.00 -17.09
N SER A 84 -10.44 -2.11 -16.87
CA SER A 84 -10.41 -3.33 -17.68
C SER A 84 -9.04 -4.00 -17.81
N PHE A 85 -8.18 -3.90 -16.79
CA PHE A 85 -6.95 -4.70 -16.73
C PHE A 85 -7.25 -6.16 -16.38
N GLU A 86 -6.63 -7.08 -17.13
CA GLU A 86 -6.46 -8.45 -16.68
C GLU A 86 -5.68 -8.45 -15.36
N HIS A 87 -6.13 -9.24 -14.37
CA HIS A 87 -5.49 -9.20 -13.06
C HIS A 87 -5.50 -10.52 -12.30
N ARG A 88 -4.50 -10.68 -11.42
CA ARG A 88 -4.39 -11.80 -10.47
C ARG A 88 -3.98 -11.30 -9.09
N VAL A 89 -4.33 -12.07 -8.08
CA VAL A 89 -3.81 -11.92 -6.71
C VAL A 89 -3.12 -13.23 -6.35
N ILE A 90 -1.83 -13.15 -6.05
CA ILE A 90 -0.98 -14.28 -5.68
C ILE A 90 -0.41 -14.07 -4.28
N ASP A 91 0.08 -15.12 -3.63
CA ASP A 91 0.55 -15.11 -2.24
C ASP A 91 2.07 -14.99 -2.07
N GLY A 92 2.83 -15.04 -3.15
CA GLY A 92 4.27 -14.86 -3.17
C GLY A 92 4.80 -14.88 -4.60
N ILE A 93 6.02 -14.38 -4.80
CA ILE A 93 6.67 -14.40 -6.12
C ILE A 93 7.63 -15.58 -6.30
N ASP A 94 7.96 -16.34 -5.26
CA ASP A 94 8.99 -17.38 -5.21
C ASP A 94 8.79 -18.49 -6.26
N GLU A 95 7.58 -19.05 -6.38
CA GLU A 95 7.28 -20.11 -7.35
C GLU A 95 6.70 -19.58 -8.68
N GLU A 96 6.35 -18.29 -8.75
CA GLU A 96 5.69 -17.72 -9.93
C GLU A 96 6.72 -17.31 -11.00
N PRO A 97 6.54 -17.72 -12.27
CA PRO A 97 7.31 -17.18 -13.37
C PRO A 97 6.90 -15.72 -13.59
N ILE A 98 7.88 -14.83 -13.74
CA ILE A 98 7.60 -13.47 -14.17
C ILE A 98 7.32 -13.44 -15.67
N ALA A 99 6.40 -12.57 -16.09
CA ALA A 99 5.96 -12.46 -17.48
C ALA A 99 6.17 -11.03 -17.99
N GLU A 100 6.62 -10.91 -19.23
CA GLU A 100 6.64 -9.64 -19.95
C GLU A 100 5.25 -9.01 -20.01
N LYS A 101 5.21 -7.69 -20.18
CA LYS A 101 3.97 -6.89 -20.21
C LYS A 101 3.12 -7.04 -18.96
N THR A 102 3.73 -7.37 -17.81
CA THR A 102 3.03 -7.50 -16.53
C THR A 102 3.58 -6.48 -15.53
N ALA A 103 2.68 -5.80 -14.82
CA ALA A 103 3.04 -4.94 -13.69
C ALA A 103 2.71 -5.63 -12.37
N TYR A 104 3.67 -5.65 -11.45
CA TYR A 104 3.57 -6.31 -10.16
C TYR A 104 3.47 -5.26 -9.05
N ILE A 105 2.52 -5.45 -8.15
CA ILE A 105 2.36 -4.67 -6.93
C ILE A 105 2.73 -5.58 -5.75
N VAL A 106 3.83 -5.27 -5.06
CA VAL A 106 4.38 -6.11 -3.99
C VAL A 106 4.22 -5.46 -2.63
N LEU A 107 3.78 -6.24 -1.64
CA LEU A 107 3.62 -5.77 -0.26
C LEU A 107 4.89 -5.97 0.57
N GLU A 108 5.57 -7.10 0.39
CA GLU A 108 6.77 -7.48 1.16
C GLU A 108 8.07 -7.13 0.46
N GLU A 109 9.09 -6.84 1.28
CA GLU A 109 10.44 -6.58 0.80
C GLU A 109 11.10 -7.83 0.20
N THR A 110 10.75 -9.03 0.70
CA THR A 110 11.25 -10.30 0.18
C THR A 110 10.80 -10.53 -1.27
N ASP A 111 9.51 -10.35 -1.54
CA ASP A 111 8.95 -10.46 -2.90
C ASP A 111 9.52 -9.38 -3.82
N LEU A 112 9.72 -8.16 -3.32
CA LEU A 112 10.38 -7.09 -4.08
C LEU A 112 11.78 -7.52 -4.56
N VAL A 113 12.59 -8.03 -3.63
CA VAL A 113 13.96 -8.45 -3.93
C VAL A 113 13.97 -9.63 -4.90
N ASP A 114 13.10 -10.61 -4.72
CA ASP A 114 13.07 -11.80 -5.57
C ASP A 114 12.55 -11.50 -6.98
N LEU A 115 11.59 -10.58 -7.12
CA LEU A 115 11.15 -10.10 -8.41
C LEU A 115 12.28 -9.38 -9.17
N ILE A 116 13.05 -8.53 -8.49
CA ILE A 116 14.22 -7.87 -9.09
C ILE A 116 15.26 -8.89 -9.56
N LYS A 117 15.56 -9.91 -8.73
CA LYS A 117 16.50 -10.98 -9.10
C LYS A 117 16.00 -11.76 -10.32
N LYS A 118 14.72 -12.14 -10.34
CA LYS A 118 14.10 -12.87 -11.45
C LYS A 118 14.14 -12.04 -12.74
N SER A 119 13.81 -10.75 -12.66
CA SER A 119 13.87 -9.82 -13.80
C SER A 119 15.26 -9.81 -14.42
N ARG A 120 16.30 -9.67 -13.58
CA ARG A 120 17.70 -9.68 -14.04
C ARG A 120 18.11 -11.01 -14.63
N ALA A 121 17.72 -12.13 -14.02
CA ALA A 121 18.04 -13.47 -14.50
C ALA A 121 17.41 -13.77 -15.87
N GLN A 122 16.26 -13.16 -16.17
CA GLN A 122 15.58 -13.28 -17.46
C GLN A 122 15.92 -12.16 -18.45
N HIS A 123 16.86 -11.26 -18.10
CA HIS A 123 17.21 -10.08 -18.89
C HIS A 123 16.03 -9.13 -19.19
N LEU A 124 15.05 -9.10 -18.30
CA LEU A 124 13.90 -8.19 -18.38
C LEU A 124 14.21 -6.87 -17.67
N THR A 125 13.79 -5.77 -18.30
CA THR A 125 14.01 -4.40 -17.84
C THR A 125 12.79 -3.89 -17.07
N LEU A 126 12.98 -3.50 -15.80
CA LEU A 126 11.94 -2.85 -15.00
C LEU A 126 11.54 -1.51 -15.62
N GLY A 127 10.26 -1.18 -15.57
CA GLY A 127 9.69 0.02 -16.20
C GLY A 127 9.62 -0.06 -17.73
N GLN A 128 9.99 -1.18 -18.36
CA GLN A 128 9.88 -1.38 -19.81
C GLN A 128 9.19 -2.70 -20.13
N ASP A 129 9.83 -3.82 -19.77
CA ASP A 129 9.34 -5.16 -20.05
C ASP A 129 8.37 -5.61 -18.97
N ILE A 130 8.69 -5.30 -17.70
CA ILE A 130 7.82 -5.54 -16.55
C ILE A 130 7.71 -4.27 -15.69
N GLY A 131 6.59 -4.12 -15.00
CA GLY A 131 6.34 -3.02 -14.08
C GLY A 131 6.45 -3.49 -12.64
N LEU A 132 6.90 -2.61 -11.76
CA LEU A 132 7.08 -2.92 -10.35
C LEU A 132 6.68 -1.73 -9.49
N ILE A 133 5.72 -1.96 -8.59
CA ILE A 133 5.27 -1.04 -7.56
C ILE A 133 5.45 -1.72 -6.21
N SER A 134 6.08 -1.05 -5.25
CA SER A 134 6.18 -1.57 -3.87
C SER A 134 5.34 -0.75 -2.90
N TYR A 135 4.72 -1.41 -1.92
CA TYR A 135 4.08 -0.74 -0.80
C TYR A 135 5.11 -0.12 0.15
N ASN A 136 4.76 1.05 0.70
CA ASN A 136 5.51 1.82 1.68
C ASN A 136 6.90 2.27 1.21
N ASP A 137 7.12 3.58 1.25
CA ASP A 137 8.41 4.12 0.82
C ASP A 137 9.51 3.88 1.85
N THR A 138 10.72 3.61 1.36
CA THR A 138 11.92 3.49 2.19
C THR A 138 13.11 4.07 1.43
N PRO A 139 14.14 4.59 2.13
CA PRO A 139 15.35 5.08 1.47
C PRO A 139 16.05 4.03 0.59
N LEU A 140 15.89 2.74 0.90
CA LEU A 140 16.43 1.65 0.10
C LEU A 140 15.75 1.58 -1.28
N LYS A 141 14.43 1.80 -1.35
CA LYS A 141 13.65 1.74 -2.60
C LYS A 141 14.00 2.87 -3.56
N GLU A 142 14.56 3.99 -3.07
CA GLU A 142 15.03 5.09 -3.92
C GLU A 142 16.25 4.70 -4.76
N ILE A 143 17.11 3.83 -4.23
CA ILE A 143 18.37 3.45 -4.87
C ILE A 143 18.30 2.08 -5.55
N LEU A 144 17.36 1.22 -5.16
CA LEU A 144 17.17 -0.09 -5.78
C LEU A 144 16.67 0.05 -7.22
N ALA A 145 17.38 -0.60 -8.15
CA ALA A 145 17.04 -0.67 -9.57
C ALA A 145 16.70 0.70 -10.20
N ASP A 146 17.54 1.70 -9.92
CA ASP A 146 17.38 3.10 -10.34
C ASP A 146 16.08 3.79 -9.86
N GLY A 147 15.51 3.27 -8.77
CA GLY A 147 14.35 3.80 -8.09
C GLY A 147 13.09 2.97 -8.33
N ILE A 148 12.58 2.39 -7.25
CA ILE A 148 11.32 1.63 -7.23
C ILE A 148 10.14 2.57 -7.05
N THR A 149 9.19 2.56 -7.99
CA THR A 149 7.90 3.24 -7.84
C THR A 149 7.19 2.66 -6.63
N VAL A 150 6.65 3.51 -5.76
CA VAL A 150 5.97 3.06 -4.54
C VAL A 150 4.59 3.66 -4.41
N ILE A 151 3.73 2.96 -3.69
CA ILE A 151 2.50 3.51 -3.13
C ILE A 151 2.63 3.53 -1.61
N SER A 152 2.45 4.70 -1.01
CA SER A 152 2.77 4.89 0.41
C SER A 152 1.84 5.89 1.06
N THR A 153 1.55 5.64 2.33
CA THR A 153 1.04 6.68 3.22
C THR A 153 2.15 7.67 3.55
N ASP A 154 1.76 8.91 3.78
CA ASP A 154 2.67 9.95 4.26
C ASP A 154 2.82 9.82 5.78
N HIS A 155 3.79 9.02 6.20
CA HIS A 155 4.07 8.74 7.62
C HIS A 155 4.50 10.00 8.39
N GLU A 156 5.23 10.90 7.73
CA GLU A 156 5.62 12.18 8.31
C GLU A 156 4.38 13.03 8.58
N LYS A 157 3.49 13.15 7.60
CA LYS A 157 2.23 13.88 7.75
C LYS A 157 1.31 13.26 8.80
N MET A 158 1.31 11.94 8.92
CA MET A 158 0.57 11.25 9.97
C MET A 158 1.07 11.68 11.35
N GLY A 159 2.39 11.71 11.54
CA GLY A 159 3.03 12.16 12.78
C GLY A 159 2.77 13.63 13.09
N GLU A 160 2.90 14.51 12.10
CA GLU A 160 2.56 15.94 12.23
C GLU A 160 1.11 16.14 12.67
N THR A 161 0.18 15.43 12.01
CA THR A 161 -1.26 15.53 12.30
C THR A 161 -1.56 15.02 13.70
N ALA A 162 -0.97 13.90 14.10
CA ALA A 162 -1.11 13.35 15.45
C ALA A 162 -0.59 14.34 16.51
N ALA A 163 0.61 14.89 16.32
CA ALA A 163 1.20 15.87 17.23
C ALA A 163 0.33 17.13 17.33
N TYR A 164 -0.17 17.64 16.19
CA TYR A 164 -1.08 18.78 16.14
C TYR A 164 -2.36 18.51 16.93
N MET A 165 -2.98 17.34 16.76
CA MET A 165 -4.20 16.97 17.47
C MET A 165 -3.97 16.85 18.99
N ILE A 166 -2.85 16.27 19.41
CA ILE A 166 -2.48 16.16 20.82
C ILE A 166 -2.28 17.55 21.44
N LEU A 167 -1.46 18.40 20.83
CA LEU A 167 -1.12 19.73 21.36
C LEU A 167 -2.34 20.65 21.47
N HIS A 168 -3.27 20.54 20.52
CA HIS A 168 -4.48 21.37 20.48
C HIS A 168 -5.71 20.69 21.06
N LYS A 169 -5.57 19.50 21.68
CA LYS A 169 -6.66 18.68 22.22
C LYS A 169 -7.81 18.48 21.22
N ARG A 170 -7.48 18.37 19.92
CA ARG A 170 -8.44 18.11 18.85
C ARG A 170 -8.78 16.62 18.84
N LYS A 171 -10.05 16.33 18.62
CA LYS A 171 -10.59 14.98 18.47
C LYS A 171 -11.19 14.82 17.08
N GLY A 172 -11.57 13.60 16.73
CA GLY A 172 -12.18 13.26 15.45
C GLY A 172 -11.27 12.40 14.59
N LYS A 173 -11.77 12.04 13.40
CA LYS A 173 -11.09 11.14 12.47
C LYS A 173 -10.59 11.92 11.26
N ILE A 174 -9.31 11.76 10.91
CA ILE A 174 -8.67 12.37 9.75
C ILE A 174 -8.07 11.25 8.90
N ARG A 175 -8.43 11.20 7.62
CA ARG A 175 -7.77 10.28 6.68
C ARG A 175 -6.39 10.84 6.33
N ASN A 176 -5.35 10.02 6.48
CA ASN A 176 -3.99 10.40 6.12
C ASN A 176 -3.81 10.41 4.59
N PRO A 177 -2.95 11.28 4.04
CA PRO A 177 -2.60 11.22 2.64
C PRO A 177 -1.94 9.89 2.26
N PHE A 178 -2.27 9.41 1.07
CA PHE A 178 -1.69 8.22 0.45
C PHE A 178 -1.47 8.51 -1.02
N THR A 179 -0.27 8.22 -1.52
CA THR A 179 0.16 8.66 -2.87
C THR A 179 0.98 7.61 -3.59
N LEU A 180 1.01 7.70 -4.92
CA LEU A 180 1.97 7.01 -5.76
C LEU A 180 3.19 7.92 -6.00
N ILE A 181 4.36 7.44 -5.64
CA ILE A 181 5.64 8.10 -5.88
C ILE A 181 6.27 7.44 -7.11
N ARG A 182 6.27 8.19 -8.22
CA ARG A 182 6.74 7.72 -9.53
C ARG A 182 8.27 7.61 -9.53
N ARG A 183 8.80 6.43 -9.89
CA ARG A 183 10.23 6.19 -10.15
C ARG A 183 10.38 5.32 -11.41
N LYS A 184 11.58 4.79 -11.68
CA LYS A 184 11.90 4.15 -12.97
C LYS A 184 11.37 2.72 -13.12
N SER A 185 10.96 2.07 -12.04
CA SER A 185 10.50 0.68 -12.09
C SER A 185 9.09 0.50 -12.64
N LEU A 186 8.35 1.59 -12.88
CA LEU A 186 7.02 1.60 -13.49
C LEU A 186 7.00 2.53 -14.70
#